data_AF-A0A1G1G319-F1
#
_entry.id   AF-A0A1G1G319-F1
#
_cell.length_a   1.000
_cell.length_b   1.000
_cell.length_c   1.000
_cell.angle_alpha   90.00
_cell.angle_beta   90.00
_cell.angle_gamma   90.00
#
_symmetry.space_group_name_H-M   'P 1'
#
loop_
_entity.id
_entity.type
_entity.pdbx_description
1 polymer ?
#
loop_
_entity_poly.entity_id
_entity_poly.type
_entity_poly.pdbx_seq_one_letter_code
_entity_poly.pdbx_strand_id
1 'polypeptide(L)'
;MKKLFLLFFAISISTIIFFNTVFSEDNKNLIFKKQPEIQQVKPKKPVKIKLKRSNDGKYTWELTGDDADEIINTDKRLRKLLSSQ
;
A
#
# COMPACT_ATOMS: atom_id res chain seq x y z
N MET A 1 -13.30 10.19 70.47
CA MET A 1 -13.54 9.07 69.54
C MET A 1 -14.53 9.43 68.42
N LYS A 2 -15.79 9.81 68.73
CA LYS A 2 -16.83 10.06 67.70
C LYS A 2 -16.54 11.24 66.75
N LYS A 3 -16.00 12.36 67.25
CA LYS A 3 -15.63 13.52 66.41
C LYS A 3 -14.46 13.22 65.47
N LEU A 4 -13.51 12.38 65.91
CA LEU A 4 -12.38 11.95 65.08
C LEU A 4 -12.85 10.98 63.98
N PHE A 5 -13.79 10.09 64.29
CA PHE A 5 -14.40 9.18 63.31
C PHE A 5 -15.19 9.93 62.23
N LEU A 6 -15.94 10.98 62.60
CA LEU A 6 -16.65 11.83 61.64
C LEU A 6 -15.70 12.58 60.70
N LEU A 7 -14.53 12.98 61.19
CA LEU A 7 -13.53 13.70 60.40
C LEU A 7 -12.87 12.77 59.36
N PHE A 8 -12.58 11.52 59.73
CA PHE A 8 -12.10 10.49 58.79
C PHE A 8 -13.16 10.14 57.73
N PHE A 9 -14.43 10.06 58.12
CA PHE A 9 -15.53 9.77 57.19
C PHE A 9 -15.72 10.90 56.15
N ALA A 10 -15.62 12.16 56.58
CA ALA A 10 -15.71 13.31 55.68
C ALA A 10 -14.55 13.37 54.66
N ILE A 11 -13.34 13.03 55.08
CA ILE A 11 -12.16 12.98 54.19
C ILE A 11 -12.32 11.86 53.14
N SER A 12 -12.83 10.69 53.56
CA SER A 12 -13.07 9.56 52.66
C SER A 12 -14.12 9.85 51.60
N ILE A 13 -15.14 10.66 51.91
CA ILE A 13 -16.16 11.05 50.92
C ILE A 13 -15.59 12.04 49.91
N SER A 14 -14.76 12.97 50.38
CA SER A 14 -14.14 13.98 49.52
C SER A 14 -13.23 13.36 48.46
N THR A 15 -12.44 12.33 48.82
CA THR A 15 -11.56 11.64 47.85
C THR A 15 -12.33 10.91 46.75
N ILE A 16 -13.51 10.35 47.04
CA ILE A 16 -14.35 9.68 46.03
C ILE A 16 -14.89 10.67 45.00
N ILE A 17 -15.23 11.90 45.41
CA ILE A 17 -15.75 12.93 44.50
C ILE A 17 -14.66 13.42 43.55
N PHE A 18 -13.42 13.61 44.02
CA PHE A 18 -12.31 14.03 43.16
C PHE A 18 -11.94 12.99 42.09
N PHE A 19 -11.96 11.69 42.40
CA PHE A 19 -11.60 10.63 41.44
C PHE A 19 -12.64 10.44 40.31
N ASN A 20 -13.92 10.73 40.55
CA ASN A 20 -14.96 10.54 39.52
C ASN A 20 -14.97 11.63 38.43
N THR A 21 -14.20 12.72 38.59
CA THR A 21 -14.21 13.85 37.61
C THR A 21 -13.19 13.71 36.47
N VAL A 22 -12.34 12.68 36.47
CA VAL A 22 -11.24 12.53 35.50
C VAL A 22 -11.64 11.76 34.23
N PHE A 23 -12.81 11.12 34.20
CA PHE A 23 -13.30 10.41 33.00
C PHE A 23 -14.54 11.07 32.41
N SER A 24 -14.36 12.25 31.81
CA SER A 24 -15.15 12.61 30.62
C SER A 24 -14.37 12.12 29.42
N GLU A 25 -14.66 10.88 29.01
CA GLU A 25 -14.21 10.35 27.74
C GLU A 25 -14.96 11.11 26.65
N ASP A 26 -14.31 12.15 26.11
CA ASP A 26 -14.69 12.81 24.86
C ASP A 26 -15.01 11.71 23.84
N ASN A 27 -16.30 11.48 23.58
CA ASN A 27 -16.80 10.64 22.51
C ASN A 27 -16.52 11.29 21.15
N LYS A 28 -15.22 11.38 20.80
CA LYS A 28 -14.74 11.77 19.48
C LYS A 28 -15.11 10.66 18.54
N ASN A 29 -16.25 10.85 17.86
CA ASN A 29 -16.68 10.11 16.70
C ASN A 29 -15.46 9.78 15.82
N LEU A 30 -14.99 8.53 15.90
CA LEU A 30 -13.96 8.00 15.03
C LEU A 30 -14.58 7.87 13.64
N ILE A 31 -14.54 8.96 12.87
CA ILE A 31 -14.88 8.95 11.46
C ILE A 31 -13.80 8.11 10.77
N PHE A 32 -14.08 6.82 10.65
CA PHE A 32 -13.29 5.88 9.87
C PHE A 32 -13.40 6.31 8.41
N LYS A 33 -12.45 7.10 7.93
CA LYS A 33 -12.34 7.42 6.50
C LYS A 33 -12.07 6.10 5.79
N LYS A 34 -13.09 5.59 5.10
CA LYS A 34 -13.01 4.39 4.27
C LYS A 34 -11.85 4.57 3.29
N GLN A 35 -10.78 3.81 3.51
CA GLN A 35 -9.59 3.83 2.67
C GLN A 35 -10.03 3.53 1.23
N PRO A 36 -9.66 4.35 0.22
CA PRO A 36 -10.01 4.04 -1.16
C PRO A 36 -9.42 2.67 -1.49
N GLU A 37 -10.28 1.75 -1.93
CA GLU A 37 -9.88 0.41 -2.33
C GLU A 37 -8.77 0.54 -3.37
N ILE A 38 -7.56 0.07 -3.02
CA ILE A 38 -6.40 0.10 -3.91
C ILE A 38 -6.77 -0.77 -5.10
N GLN A 39 -7.15 -0.13 -6.21
CA GLN A 39 -7.41 -0.81 -7.48
C GLN A 39 -6.09 -1.42 -7.94
N GLN A 40 -5.93 -2.73 -7.73
CA GLN A 40 -4.76 -3.47 -8.19
C GLN A 40 -4.78 -3.49 -9.72
N VAL A 41 -4.06 -2.55 -10.33
CA VAL A 41 -3.85 -2.55 -11.78
C VAL A 41 -2.93 -3.73 -12.09
N LYS A 42 -3.43 -4.71 -12.86
CA LYS A 42 -2.61 -5.85 -13.27
C LYS A 42 -1.43 -5.33 -14.10
N PRO A 43 -0.18 -5.65 -13.75
CA PRO A 43 0.96 -5.25 -14.55
C PRO A 43 0.84 -5.87 -15.94
N LYS A 44 1.03 -5.05 -16.98
CA LYS A 44 1.08 -5.52 -18.37
C LYS A 44 2.23 -6.51 -18.52
N LYS A 45 1.98 -7.63 -19.20
CA LYS A 45 3.03 -8.62 -19.48
C LYS A 45 4.01 -8.02 -20.50
N PRO A 46 5.32 -8.11 -20.26
CA PRO A 46 6.30 -7.53 -21.18
C PRO A 46 6.40 -8.34 -22.48
N VAL A 47 6.79 -7.65 -23.56
CA VAL A 47 7.14 -8.29 -24.84
C VAL A 47 8.41 -9.15 -24.65
N LYS A 48 8.33 -10.40 -25.08
CA LYS A 48 9.44 -11.37 -25.05
C LYS A 48 10.16 -11.37 -26.38
N ILE A 49 11.49 -11.35 -26.34
CA ILE A 49 12.36 -11.44 -27.50
C ILE A 49 13.08 -12.79 -27.46
N LYS A 50 12.87 -13.65 -28.46
CA LYS A 50 13.57 -14.92 -28.60
C LYS A 50 14.56 -14.84 -29.76
N LEU A 51 15.85 -14.93 -29.46
CA LEU A 51 16.89 -15.01 -30.48
C LEU A 51 17.06 -16.48 -30.91
N LYS A 52 17.03 -16.74 -32.21
CA LYS A 52 17.26 -18.03 -32.83
C LYS A 52 18.44 -17.94 -33.78
N ARG A 53 19.30 -18.96 -33.75
CA ARG A 53 20.37 -19.13 -34.72
C ARG A 53 19.94 -20.19 -35.73
N SER A 54 20.00 -19.84 -37.00
CA SER A 54 19.73 -20.74 -38.11
C SER A 54 20.96 -21.59 -38.42
N ASN A 55 20.75 -22.75 -39.06
CA ASN A 55 21.84 -23.68 -39.42
C ASN A 55 22.83 -23.08 -40.44
N ASP A 56 22.41 -22.06 -41.18
CA ASP A 56 23.26 -21.26 -42.08
C ASP A 56 24.09 -20.19 -41.33
N GLY A 57 24.05 -20.20 -40.00
CA GLY A 57 24.80 -19.28 -39.14
C GLY A 57 24.17 -17.92 -38.96
N LYS A 58 23.01 -17.65 -39.58
CA LYS A 58 22.30 -16.37 -39.43
C LYS A 58 21.54 -16.29 -38.11
N TYR A 59 21.35 -15.08 -37.61
CA TYR A 59 20.54 -14.81 -36.44
C TYR A 59 19.19 -14.25 -36.86
N THR A 60 18.13 -14.74 -36.22
CA THR A 60 16.76 -14.25 -36.38
C THR A 60 16.16 -14.06 -34.99
N TRP A 61 15.23 -13.13 -34.83
CA TRP A 61 14.50 -12.97 -33.58
C TRP A 61 13.00 -13.08 -33.80
N GLU A 62 12.31 -13.59 -32.79
CA GLU A 62 10.87 -13.67 -32.73
C GLU A 62 10.38 -12.83 -31.54
N LEU A 63 9.39 -11.98 -31.76
CA LEU A 63 8.78 -11.14 -30.74
C LEU A 63 7.40 -11.70 -30.38
N THR A 64 7.14 -11.87 -29.09
CA THR A 64 5.84 -12.36 -28.59
C THR A 64 5.35 -11.46 -27.46
N GLY A 65 4.10 -11.02 -27.52
CA GLY A 65 3.50 -10.15 -26.51
C GLY A 65 1.98 -10.14 -26.62
N ASP A 66 1.33 -9.59 -25.60
CA ASP A 66 -0.14 -9.49 -25.55
C ASP A 66 -0.67 -8.31 -26.40
N ASP A 67 0.15 -7.27 -26.62
CA ASP A 67 -0.18 -6.05 -27.35
C ASP A 67 0.64 -5.92 -28.65
N ALA A 68 -0.05 -5.79 -29.78
CA ALA A 68 0.58 -5.67 -31.09
C ALA A 68 1.36 -4.36 -31.26
N ASP A 69 0.89 -3.26 -30.68
CA ASP A 69 1.54 -1.95 -30.79
C ASP A 69 2.89 -1.95 -30.06
N GLU A 70 2.93 -2.58 -28.88
CA GLU A 70 4.18 -2.77 -28.11
C GLU A 70 5.18 -3.65 -28.87
N ILE A 71 4.71 -4.69 -29.57
CA ILE A 71 5.57 -5.55 -30.41
C ILE A 71 6.20 -4.74 -31.55
N ILE A 72 5.40 -3.96 -32.27
CA ILE A 72 5.89 -3.15 -33.41
C ILE A 72 6.90 -2.10 -32.93
N ASN A 73 6.62 -1.43 -31.81
CA ASN A 73 7.54 -0.44 -31.25
C ASN A 73 8.87 -1.08 -30.80
N THR A 74 8.79 -2.28 -30.21
CA THR A 74 9.97 -3.05 -29.81
C THR A 74 10.83 -3.45 -31.02
N ASP A 75 10.22 -3.91 -32.12
CA ASP A 75 10.94 -4.25 -33.35
C ASP A 75 11.65 -3.02 -33.95
N LYS A 76 10.96 -1.87 -34.02
CA LYS A 76 11.56 -0.61 -34.49
C LYS A 76 12.78 -0.23 -33.65
N ARG A 77 12.67 -0.34 -32.32
CA ARG A 77 13.77 -0.05 -31.40
C ARG A 77 14.95 -1.01 -31.61
N LEU A 78 14.67 -2.30 -31.77
CA LEU A 78 15.69 -3.32 -31.97
C LEU A 78 16.46 -3.09 -33.28
N ARG A 79 15.76 -2.81 -34.38
CA ARG A 79 16.38 -2.45 -35.66
C ARG A 79 17.25 -1.22 -35.56
N LYS A 80 16.78 -0.17 -34.86
CA LYS A 80 17.54 1.08 -34.66
C LYS A 80 18.87 0.84 -33.93
N LEU A 81 18.87 -0.03 -32.92
CA LEU A 81 20.08 -0.38 -32.17
C LEU A 81 21.09 -1.13 -33.04
N LEU A 82 20.61 -2.02 -33.92
CA LEU A 82 21.45 -2.82 -34.79
C LEU A 82 21.96 -2.04 -36.02
N SER A 83 21.19 -1.07 -36.52
CA SER A 83 21.62 -0.19 -37.61
C SER A 83 22.59 0.91 -37.16
N SER A 84 22.75 1.10 -35.85
CA SER A 84 23.66 2.07 -35.25
C SER A 84 25.05 1.47 -34.94
N GLN A 85 25.29 0.22 -35.35
CA GLN A 85 26.59 -0.45 -35.37
C GLN A 85 27.19 -0.36 -36.77
#